data_AF-A0A7Y3EXC4-F1
#
_entry.id   AF-A0A7Y3EXC4-F1
#
_cell.length_a   1.000
_cell.length_b   1.000
_cell.length_c   1.000
_cell.angle_alpha   90.00
_cell.angle_beta   90.00
_cell.angle_gamma   90.00
#
_symmetry.space_group_name_H-M   'P 1'
#
loop_
_entity.id
_entity.type
_entity.pdbx_description
1 polymer ?
#
loop_
_entity_poly.entity_id
_entity_poly.type
_entity_poly.pdbx_seq_one_letter_code
_entity_poly.pdbx_strand_id
1 'polypeptide(L)'
;MKHKRYQKIKKNSIYGHFIMKNHTSENQIFEDTCRFIIKLGISVHGYGPNAIRLESYLHRLTEALGYHGVFKSTPRELYFAFSKDGAVMQHTHLARLPGTGLDLAKLSEAGKLVDDVVAGHLTIVQALSRLEDIESTPHPWGTVATGISYAFVGAGFAVLLSGGWWDILFSTLFSLAVYGIVLLTARFGARANEWLPLSSAFMAGALATVTRVFLPELNVVLVTLAAILILIPGYSISVGIIELISAHVLSGIENLMNGLVYLVKQFAGAWLGVGLVKLCYPVPAMAAGSPVSPDWLWVTMPL
;
A
#
# COMPACT_ATOMS: atom_id res chain seq x y z
N MET A 1 26.42 60.40 -36.13
CA MET A 1 25.45 60.07 -35.05
C MET A 1 24.49 58.92 -35.35
N LYS A 2 24.00 58.71 -36.59
CA LYS A 2 23.02 57.64 -36.91
C LYS A 2 23.55 56.20 -36.73
N HIS A 3 24.84 55.94 -36.95
CA HIS A 3 25.43 54.59 -36.87
C HIS A 3 25.51 54.02 -35.43
N LYS A 4 25.81 54.86 -34.43
CA LYS A 4 25.82 54.46 -33.00
C LYS A 4 24.43 54.13 -32.46
N ARG A 5 23.36 54.74 -32.99
CA ARG A 5 21.96 54.48 -32.58
C ARG A 5 21.46 53.12 -33.10
N TYR A 6 21.86 52.74 -34.32
CA TYR A 6 21.48 51.46 -34.93
C TYR A 6 22.14 50.26 -34.23
N GLN A 7 23.42 50.36 -33.85
CA GLN A 7 24.10 49.31 -33.09
C GLN A 7 23.52 49.15 -31.67
N LYS A 8 23.07 50.23 -31.02
CA LYS A 8 22.43 50.17 -29.70
C LYS A 8 21.07 49.46 -29.74
N ILE A 9 20.29 49.65 -30.81
CA ILE A 9 18.99 48.98 -31.01
C ILE A 9 19.17 47.49 -31.33
N LYS A 10 20.10 47.12 -32.21
CA LYS A 10 20.44 45.70 -32.47
C LYS A 10 20.94 45.00 -31.21
N LYS A 11 21.80 45.66 -30.43
CA LYS A 11 22.34 45.12 -29.17
C LYS A 11 21.21 44.90 -28.15
N ASN A 12 20.32 45.88 -27.93
CA ASN A 12 19.14 45.71 -27.04
C ASN A 12 18.14 44.65 -27.53
N SER A 13 17.94 44.49 -28.83
CA SER A 13 17.07 43.45 -29.40
C SER A 13 17.65 42.04 -29.21
N ILE A 14 18.98 41.88 -29.35
CA ILE A 14 19.67 40.60 -29.10
C ILE A 14 19.65 40.27 -27.60
N TYR A 15 19.91 41.24 -26.71
CA TYR A 15 19.78 41.02 -25.26
C TYR A 15 18.35 40.68 -24.84
N GLY A 16 17.34 41.37 -25.39
CA GLY A 16 15.93 41.07 -25.12
C GLY A 16 15.52 39.67 -25.61
N HIS A 17 15.98 39.26 -26.79
CA HIS A 17 15.73 37.91 -27.31
C HIS A 17 16.45 36.83 -26.51
N PHE A 18 17.69 37.08 -26.06
CA PHE A 18 18.47 36.14 -25.23
C PHE A 18 17.88 35.97 -23.82
N ILE A 19 17.45 37.07 -23.18
CA ILE A 19 16.77 37.04 -21.87
C ILE A 19 15.43 36.30 -21.98
N MET A 20 14.63 36.57 -23.01
CA MET A 20 13.35 35.86 -23.24
C MET A 20 13.55 34.36 -23.48
N LYS A 21 14.58 33.97 -24.25
CA LYS A 21 14.87 32.56 -24.54
C LYS A 21 15.34 31.80 -23.28
N ASN A 22 16.19 32.42 -22.45
CA ASN A 22 16.63 31.85 -21.17
C ASN A 22 15.48 31.72 -20.16
N HIS A 23 14.58 32.72 -20.09
CA HIS A 23 13.39 32.65 -19.24
C HIS A 23 12.44 31.52 -19.67
N THR A 24 12.31 31.29 -20.98
CA THR A 24 11.44 30.24 -21.51
C THR A 24 12.03 28.85 -21.24
N SER A 25 13.35 28.67 -21.38
CA SER A 25 14.01 27.40 -21.09
C SER A 25 14.03 27.07 -19.59
N GLU A 26 14.26 28.06 -18.72
CA GLU A 26 14.22 27.85 -17.27
C GLU A 26 12.82 27.50 -16.77
N ASN A 27 11.78 28.13 -17.32
CA ASN A 27 10.39 27.78 -17.00
C ASN A 27 10.06 26.35 -17.47
N GLN A 28 10.55 25.96 -18.64
CA GLN A 28 10.35 24.61 -19.15
C GLN A 28 11.03 23.54 -18.27
N ILE A 29 12.28 23.79 -17.83
CA ILE A 29 12.99 22.91 -16.89
C ILE A 29 12.23 22.80 -15.56
N PHE A 30 11.70 23.91 -15.05
CA PHE A 30 10.88 23.93 -13.84
C PHE A 30 9.60 23.09 -14.01
N GLU A 31 8.87 23.26 -15.11
CA GLU A 31 7.67 22.49 -15.40
C GLU A 31 7.96 20.98 -15.54
N ASP A 32 9.04 20.63 -16.23
CA ASP A 32 9.45 19.23 -16.41
C ASP A 32 9.88 18.59 -15.08
N THR A 33 10.56 19.36 -14.23
CA THR A 33 10.89 18.96 -12.86
C THR A 33 9.64 18.72 -12.02
N CYS A 34 8.68 19.66 -12.05
CA CYS A 34 7.40 19.52 -11.35
C CYS A 34 6.64 18.27 -11.85
N ARG A 35 6.58 18.05 -13.17
CA ARG A 35 5.95 16.86 -13.77
C ARG A 35 6.59 15.57 -13.29
N PHE A 36 7.91 15.50 -13.24
CA PHE A 36 8.62 14.34 -12.73
C PHE A 36 8.31 14.07 -11.25
N ILE A 37 8.39 15.10 -10.40
CA ILE A 37 8.11 14.99 -8.97
C ILE A 37 6.64 14.58 -8.72
N ILE A 38 5.70 15.13 -9.48
CA ILE A 38 4.27 14.75 -9.42
C ILE A 38 4.09 13.28 -9.80
N LYS A 39 4.68 12.84 -10.93
CA LYS A 39 4.59 11.44 -11.37
C LYS A 39 5.17 10.51 -10.32
N LEU A 40 6.37 10.80 -9.83
CA LEU A 40 6.99 10.03 -8.74
C LEU A 40 6.10 9.99 -7.50
N GLY A 41 5.58 11.13 -7.05
CA GLY A 41 4.73 11.20 -5.87
C GLY A 41 3.48 10.34 -5.98
N ILE A 42 2.80 10.40 -7.14
CA ILE A 42 1.60 9.57 -7.41
C ILE A 42 1.96 8.08 -7.44
N SER A 43 3.04 7.70 -8.12
CA SER A 43 3.46 6.30 -8.23
C SER A 43 3.91 5.73 -6.90
N VAL A 44 4.74 6.48 -6.15
CA VAL A 44 5.24 6.07 -4.84
C VAL A 44 4.10 5.98 -3.83
N HIS A 45 3.15 6.92 -3.83
CA HIS A 45 1.94 6.80 -3.01
C HIS A 45 1.20 5.46 -3.23
N GLY A 46 1.10 5.05 -4.50
CA GLY A 46 0.52 3.76 -4.87
C GLY A 46 1.26 2.53 -4.32
N TYR A 47 2.51 2.65 -3.89
CA TYR A 47 3.30 1.55 -3.31
C TYR A 47 3.13 1.39 -1.79
N GLY A 48 2.42 2.32 -1.13
CA GLY A 48 2.15 2.27 0.30
C GLY A 48 3.31 2.76 1.19
N PRO A 49 3.80 4.00 1.03
CA PRO A 49 4.54 4.71 2.07
C PRO A 49 3.58 5.21 3.14
N ASN A 50 4.11 5.52 4.33
CA ASN A 50 3.43 6.45 5.22
C ASN A 50 3.64 7.89 4.72
N ALA A 51 2.76 8.81 5.11
CA ALA A 51 2.77 10.21 4.70
C ALA A 51 4.13 10.87 4.96
N ILE A 52 4.73 10.60 6.13
CA ILE A 52 6.02 11.16 6.55
C ILE A 52 7.13 10.82 5.55
N ARG A 53 7.21 9.54 5.15
CA ARG A 53 8.22 9.05 4.22
C ARG A 53 8.02 9.62 2.82
N LEU A 54 6.77 9.67 2.34
CA LEU A 54 6.45 10.23 1.03
C LEU A 54 6.76 11.74 0.98
N GLU A 55 6.31 12.50 1.96
CA GLU A 55 6.59 13.94 2.06
C GLU A 55 8.10 14.19 2.14
N SER A 56 8.85 13.37 2.89
CA SER A 56 10.31 13.45 2.96
C SER A 56 10.98 13.19 1.60
N TYR A 57 10.52 12.19 0.84
CA TYR A 57 11.04 11.93 -0.50
C TYR A 57 10.83 13.10 -1.45
N LEU A 58 9.60 13.64 -1.49
CA LEU A 58 9.27 14.78 -2.35
C LEU A 58 10.07 16.02 -1.95
N HIS A 59 10.20 16.29 -0.65
CA HIS A 59 10.96 17.44 -0.15
C HIS A 59 12.45 17.34 -0.51
N ARG A 60 13.11 16.22 -0.16
CA ARG A 60 14.54 15.99 -0.47
C ARG A 60 14.83 16.09 -1.96
N LEU A 61 13.95 15.51 -2.78
CA LEU A 61 14.09 15.53 -4.24
C LEU A 61 13.94 16.95 -4.80
N THR A 62 12.97 17.72 -4.30
CA THR A 62 12.71 19.08 -4.77
C THR A 62 13.87 20.01 -4.41
N GLU A 63 14.38 19.91 -3.19
CA GLU A 63 15.54 20.68 -2.74
C GLU A 63 16.82 20.33 -3.53
N ALA A 64 17.07 19.04 -3.77
CA ALA A 64 18.23 18.60 -4.56
C ALA A 64 18.20 19.11 -6.00
N LEU A 65 17.00 19.35 -6.55
CA LEU A 65 16.80 19.92 -7.87
C LEU A 65 16.78 21.47 -7.88
N GLY A 66 17.01 22.12 -6.73
CA GLY A 66 17.16 23.57 -6.61
C GLY A 66 15.84 24.34 -6.53
N TYR A 67 14.76 23.68 -6.11
CA TYR A 67 13.44 24.29 -5.96
C TYR A 67 12.90 24.14 -4.54
N HIS A 68 11.85 24.90 -4.22
CA HIS A 68 11.12 24.76 -2.96
C HIS A 68 9.81 24.04 -3.20
N GLY A 69 9.43 23.18 -2.26
CA GLY A 69 8.22 22.37 -2.37
C GLY A 69 7.60 22.10 -1.00
N VAL A 70 6.28 22.29 -0.92
CA VAL A 70 5.44 21.89 0.21
C VAL A 70 4.52 20.78 -0.27
N PHE A 71 4.53 19.67 0.46
CA PHE A 71 3.79 18.47 0.13
C PHE A 71 2.91 18.05 1.29
N LYS A 72 1.69 17.60 0.99
CA LYS A 72 0.80 16.99 1.97
C LYS A 72 0.18 15.73 1.41
N SER A 73 0.34 14.62 2.11
CA SER A 73 -0.20 13.32 1.71
C SER A 73 -1.31 12.87 2.65
N THR A 74 -2.40 12.36 2.08
CA THR A 74 -3.41 11.54 2.76
C THR A 74 -3.58 10.23 1.99
N PRO A 75 -4.30 9.24 2.53
CA PRO A 75 -4.57 7.99 1.80
C PRO A 75 -5.27 8.15 0.45
N ARG A 76 -5.94 9.28 0.21
CA ARG A 76 -6.77 9.51 -0.99
C ARG A 76 -6.36 10.73 -1.81
N GLU A 77 -5.46 11.56 -1.30
CA GLU A 77 -5.08 12.82 -1.94
C GLU A 77 -3.61 13.12 -1.74
N LEU A 78 -3.00 13.76 -2.73
CA LEU A 78 -1.64 14.28 -2.64
C LEU A 78 -1.61 15.71 -3.17
N TYR A 79 -1.19 16.60 -2.29
CA TYR A 79 -1.06 18.03 -2.54
C TYR A 79 0.40 18.34 -2.82
N PHE A 80 0.64 19.04 -3.93
CA PHE A 80 1.94 19.56 -4.31
C PHE A 80 1.83 21.07 -4.44
N ALA A 81 2.75 21.80 -3.82
CA ALA A 81 2.92 23.23 -4.04
C ALA A 81 4.41 23.51 -4.26
N PHE A 82 4.76 23.96 -5.45
CA PHE A 82 6.12 24.30 -5.83
C PHE A 82 6.32 25.80 -5.92
N SER A 83 7.49 26.27 -5.50
CA SER A 83 7.91 27.66 -5.64
C SER A 83 9.39 27.76 -6.04
N LYS A 84 9.72 28.88 -6.68
CA LYS A 84 11.09 29.26 -7.02
C LYS A 84 11.43 30.56 -6.30
N ASP A 85 12.65 30.67 -5.76
CA ASP A 85 13.10 31.87 -5.04
C ASP A 85 12.98 33.13 -5.92
N GLY A 86 12.36 34.17 -5.35
CA GLY A 86 12.12 35.44 -6.03
C GLY A 86 11.07 35.41 -7.15
N ALA A 87 10.40 34.27 -7.39
CA ALA A 87 9.34 34.16 -8.40
C ALA A 87 7.95 34.38 -7.79
N VAL A 88 7.09 35.11 -8.51
CA VAL A 88 5.64 35.20 -8.22
C VAL A 88 4.92 33.90 -8.60
N MET A 89 5.51 33.10 -9.50
CA MET A 89 4.94 31.86 -10.00
C MET A 89 4.96 30.77 -8.92
N GLN A 90 3.78 30.29 -8.55
CA GLN A 90 3.55 29.12 -7.71
C GLN A 90 2.79 28.08 -8.52
N HIS A 91 3.25 26.83 -8.51
CA HIS A 91 2.56 25.73 -9.15
C HIS A 91 1.94 24.84 -8.09
N THR A 92 0.61 24.77 -8.07
CA THR A 92 -0.12 23.89 -7.16
C THR A 92 -0.79 22.78 -7.96
N HIS A 93 -0.62 21.54 -7.52
CA HIS A 93 -1.25 20.37 -8.11
C HIS A 93 -1.93 19.54 -7.03
N LEU A 94 -3.15 19.11 -7.29
CA LEU A 94 -3.90 18.18 -6.43
C LEU A 94 -4.17 16.91 -7.22
N ALA A 95 -3.62 15.80 -6.75
CA ALA A 95 -3.88 14.48 -7.28
C ALA A 95 -4.89 13.75 -6.38
N ARG A 96 -5.98 13.27 -6.98
CA ARG A 96 -6.92 12.33 -6.33
C ARG A 96 -6.46 10.89 -6.60
N LEU A 97 -6.38 10.10 -5.54
CA LEU A 97 -5.82 8.75 -5.56
C LEU A 97 -6.88 7.72 -5.19
N PRO A 98 -6.87 6.52 -5.81
CA PRO A 98 -7.87 5.47 -5.54
C PRO A 98 -7.75 4.91 -4.11
N GLY A 99 -6.57 5.06 -3.49
CA GLY A 99 -6.16 4.58 -2.18
C GLY A 99 -4.66 4.30 -2.17
N THR A 100 -4.06 4.09 -1.00
CA THR A 100 -2.70 3.55 -0.91
C THR A 100 -2.72 2.06 -1.24
N GLY A 101 -1.95 1.66 -2.26
CA GLY A 101 -1.63 0.24 -2.47
C GLY A 101 -0.58 -0.23 -1.46
N LEU A 102 -0.15 -1.49 -1.57
CA LEU A 102 0.95 -2.03 -0.79
C LEU A 102 1.86 -2.85 -1.70
N ASP A 103 3.00 -2.27 -2.08
CA ASP A 103 4.06 -2.95 -2.81
C ASP A 103 5.41 -2.50 -2.25
N LEU A 104 5.84 -3.19 -1.19
CA LEU A 104 7.06 -2.84 -0.47
C LEU A 104 8.32 -3.04 -1.32
N ALA A 105 8.27 -3.90 -2.35
CA ALA A 105 9.37 -4.10 -3.27
C ALA A 105 9.55 -2.85 -4.16
N LYS A 106 8.46 -2.37 -4.79
CA LYS A 106 8.50 -1.12 -5.57
C LYS A 106 8.80 0.10 -4.71
N LEU A 107 8.29 0.14 -3.47
CA LEU A 107 8.61 1.21 -2.53
C LEU A 107 10.11 1.26 -2.18
N SER A 108 10.75 0.10 -2.06
CA SER A 108 12.20 0.02 -1.83
C SER A 108 12.99 0.53 -3.03
N GLU A 109 12.65 0.10 -4.24
CA GLU A 109 13.30 0.56 -5.47
C GLU A 109 13.08 2.05 -5.72
N ALA A 110 11.88 2.58 -5.44
CA ALA A 110 11.63 4.01 -5.52
C ALA A 110 12.43 4.83 -4.51
N GLY A 111 12.67 4.28 -3.31
CA GLY A 111 13.57 4.90 -2.34
C GLY A 111 14.99 5.03 -2.87
N LYS A 112 15.54 3.96 -3.46
CA LYS A 112 16.87 3.98 -4.10
C LYS A 112 16.94 5.00 -5.24
N LEU A 113 15.90 5.05 -6.07
CA LEU A 113 15.79 6.04 -7.14
C LEU A 113 15.85 7.47 -6.60
N VAL A 114 15.11 7.78 -5.52
CA VAL A 114 15.16 9.10 -4.87
C VAL A 114 16.57 9.40 -4.37
N ASP A 115 17.21 8.44 -3.69
CA ASP A 115 18.55 8.63 -3.16
C ASP A 115 19.59 8.86 -4.27
N ASP A 116 19.49 8.16 -5.40
CA ASP A 116 20.39 8.33 -6.56
C ASP A 116 20.22 9.70 -7.25
N VAL A 117 18.99 10.21 -7.33
CA VAL A 117 18.75 11.57 -7.87
C VAL A 117 19.28 12.62 -6.91
N VAL A 118 19.02 12.47 -5.61
CA VAL A 118 19.50 13.40 -4.57
C VAL A 118 21.03 13.42 -4.52
N ALA A 119 21.69 12.29 -4.75
CA ALA A 119 23.14 12.20 -4.84
C ALA A 119 23.73 12.76 -6.15
N GLY A 120 22.88 13.13 -7.12
CA GLY A 120 23.32 13.60 -8.45
C GLY A 120 23.84 12.47 -9.35
N HIS A 121 23.59 11.21 -9.02
CA HIS A 121 23.99 10.06 -9.85
C HIS A 121 23.11 9.90 -11.10
N LEU A 122 21.86 10.38 -11.03
CA LEU A 122 20.89 10.28 -12.13
C LEU A 122 20.37 11.65 -12.55
N THR A 123 20.29 11.86 -13.85
CA THR A 123 19.55 12.99 -14.44
C THR A 123 18.04 12.75 -14.38
N ILE A 124 17.21 13.81 -14.48
CA ILE A 124 15.74 13.69 -14.49
C ILE A 124 15.25 12.73 -15.58
N VAL A 125 15.87 12.76 -16.76
CA VAL A 125 15.49 11.87 -17.88
C VAL A 125 15.77 10.41 -17.55
N GLN A 126 16.93 10.11 -16.97
CA GLN A 126 17.27 8.74 -16.52
C GLN A 126 16.38 8.29 -15.38
N ALA A 127 16.07 9.20 -14.44
CA ALA A 127 15.20 8.92 -13.31
C ALA A 127 13.77 8.61 -13.75
N LEU A 128 13.25 9.32 -14.76
CA LEU A 128 11.95 9.04 -15.35
C LEU A 128 11.90 7.65 -16.00
N SER A 129 12.93 7.29 -16.77
CA SER A 129 13.05 5.95 -17.35
C SER A 129 13.10 4.87 -16.27
N ARG A 130 13.89 5.10 -15.20
CA ARG A 130 13.99 4.15 -14.10
C ARG A 130 12.68 4.00 -13.32
N LEU A 131 11.92 5.09 -13.18
CA LEU A 131 10.59 5.04 -12.58
C LEU A 131 9.63 4.18 -13.42
N GLU A 132 9.68 4.30 -14.75
CA GLU A 132 8.88 3.48 -15.66
C GLU A 132 9.25 1.98 -15.59
N ASP A 133 10.54 1.66 -15.40
CA ASP A 133 10.99 0.29 -15.14
C ASP A 133 10.40 -0.26 -13.83
N ILE A 134 10.39 0.54 -12.76
CA ILE A 134 9.82 0.16 -11.46
C ILE A 134 8.31 -0.06 -11.60
N GLU A 135 7.60 0.84 -12.28
CA GLU A 135 6.17 0.74 -12.53
C GLU A 135 5.81 -0.53 -13.30
N SER A 136 6.58 -0.85 -14.34
CA SER A 136 6.37 -2.02 -15.21
C SER A 136 6.84 -3.35 -14.61
N THR A 137 7.56 -3.33 -13.49
CA THR A 137 8.00 -4.55 -12.81
C THR A 137 6.77 -5.37 -12.38
N PRO A 138 6.62 -6.62 -12.86
CA PRO A 138 5.50 -7.48 -12.49
C PRO A 138 5.64 -7.93 -11.03
N HIS A 139 4.51 -8.31 -10.42
CA HIS A 139 4.54 -8.91 -9.08
C HIS A 139 5.41 -10.18 -9.12
N PRO A 140 6.41 -10.33 -8.24
CA PRO A 140 7.39 -11.41 -8.33
C PRO A 140 6.78 -12.79 -8.07
N TRP A 141 5.62 -12.83 -7.39
CA TRP A 141 4.92 -14.06 -7.04
C TRP A 141 3.66 -14.23 -7.88
N GLY A 142 3.55 -15.37 -8.56
CA GLY A 142 2.34 -15.75 -9.30
C GLY A 142 1.22 -16.26 -8.38
N THR A 143 0.04 -16.51 -8.95
CA THR A 143 -1.15 -16.96 -8.20
C THR A 143 -0.91 -18.25 -7.41
N VAL A 144 -0.13 -19.18 -7.95
CA VAL A 144 0.20 -20.44 -7.27
C VAL A 144 1.07 -20.19 -6.03
N ALA A 145 2.13 -19.39 -6.16
CA ALA A 145 3.01 -19.06 -5.04
C ALA A 145 2.25 -18.31 -3.93
N THR A 146 1.35 -17.39 -4.30
CA THR A 146 0.47 -16.71 -3.34
C THR A 146 -0.51 -17.69 -2.69
N GLY A 147 -1.10 -18.63 -3.42
CA GLY A 147 -1.96 -19.65 -2.80
C GLY A 147 -1.21 -20.51 -1.78
N ILE A 148 0.02 -20.89 -2.10
CA ILE A 148 0.90 -21.63 -1.18
C ILE A 148 1.20 -20.81 0.08
N SER A 149 1.42 -19.50 -0.03
CA SER A 149 1.64 -18.65 1.15
C SER A 149 0.40 -18.57 2.03
N TYR A 150 -0.81 -18.53 1.47
CA TYR A 150 -2.05 -18.63 2.25
C TYR A 150 -2.14 -19.94 3.04
N ALA A 151 -1.80 -21.06 2.41
CA ALA A 151 -1.76 -22.35 3.09
C ALA A 151 -0.76 -22.34 4.26
N PHE A 152 0.46 -21.86 4.04
CA PHE A 152 1.49 -21.80 5.08
C PHE A 152 1.13 -20.87 6.24
N VAL A 153 0.55 -19.70 5.96
CA VAL A 153 0.13 -18.79 7.03
C VAL A 153 -1.00 -19.41 7.86
N GLY A 154 -1.97 -20.05 7.24
CA GLY A 154 -3.03 -20.77 7.94
C GLY A 154 -2.48 -21.90 8.83
N ALA A 155 -1.59 -22.73 8.27
CA ALA A 155 -0.95 -23.82 9.01
C ALA A 155 -0.10 -23.30 10.18
N GLY A 156 0.80 -22.35 9.91
CA GLY A 156 1.75 -21.82 10.89
C GLY A 156 1.05 -21.08 12.03
N PHE A 157 -0.01 -20.32 11.73
CA PHE A 157 -0.76 -19.65 12.79
C PHE A 157 -1.53 -20.63 13.68
N ALA A 158 -2.05 -21.71 13.11
CA ALA A 158 -2.67 -22.77 13.90
C ALA A 158 -1.67 -23.43 14.85
N VAL A 159 -0.44 -23.70 14.37
CA VAL A 159 0.66 -24.19 15.24
C VAL A 159 1.02 -23.17 16.32
N LEU A 160 1.11 -21.88 15.96
CA LEU A 160 1.41 -20.78 16.90
C LEU A 160 0.41 -20.68 18.04
N LEU A 161 -0.87 -20.92 17.77
CA LEU A 161 -1.92 -20.94 18.78
C LEU A 161 -2.06 -22.29 19.49
N SER A 162 -1.05 -23.18 19.35
CA SER A 162 -1.05 -24.52 19.93
C SER A 162 -2.27 -25.35 19.52
N GLY A 163 -2.69 -25.22 18.25
CA GLY A 163 -3.79 -26.00 17.68
C GLY A 163 -3.46 -27.49 17.55
N GLY A 164 -4.49 -28.32 17.49
CA GLY A 164 -4.35 -29.74 17.17
C GLY A 164 -4.12 -29.97 15.68
N TRP A 165 -3.85 -31.23 15.30
CA TRP A 165 -3.66 -31.59 13.89
C TRP A 165 -4.86 -31.25 13.00
N TRP A 166 -6.07 -31.40 13.54
CA TRP A 166 -7.30 -31.00 12.85
C TRP A 166 -7.37 -29.49 12.64
N ASP A 167 -6.99 -28.70 13.64
CA ASP A 167 -6.98 -27.25 13.54
C ASP A 167 -6.00 -26.80 12.44
N ILE A 168 -4.81 -27.40 12.36
CA ILE A 168 -3.81 -27.09 11.34
C ILE A 168 -4.34 -27.43 9.94
N LEU A 169 -4.88 -28.65 9.75
CA LEU A 169 -5.40 -29.09 8.47
C LEU A 169 -6.51 -28.15 7.96
N PHE A 170 -7.52 -27.87 8.79
CA PHE A 170 -8.64 -27.04 8.37
C PHE A 170 -8.28 -25.56 8.27
N SER A 171 -7.35 -25.06 9.09
CA SER A 171 -6.81 -23.70 8.92
C SER A 171 -6.12 -23.55 7.56
N THR A 172 -5.36 -24.55 7.15
CA THR A 172 -4.70 -24.60 5.83
C THR A 172 -5.74 -24.58 4.70
N LEU A 173 -6.72 -25.49 4.76
CA LEU A 173 -7.76 -25.62 3.74
C LEU A 173 -8.63 -24.36 3.63
N PHE A 174 -9.04 -23.78 4.76
CA PHE A 174 -9.88 -22.59 4.75
C PHE A 174 -9.10 -21.32 4.39
N SER A 175 -7.80 -21.25 4.67
CA SER A 175 -6.94 -20.18 4.12
C SER A 175 -6.90 -20.22 2.59
N LEU A 176 -6.82 -21.41 2.01
CA LEU A 176 -6.92 -21.59 0.54
C LEU A 176 -8.31 -21.22 0.01
N ALA A 177 -9.37 -21.54 0.75
CA ALA A 177 -10.72 -21.11 0.39
C ALA A 177 -10.86 -19.57 0.43
N VAL A 178 -10.26 -18.92 1.44
CA VAL A 178 -10.20 -17.45 1.55
C VAL A 178 -9.42 -16.86 0.38
N TYR A 179 -8.30 -17.48 -0.01
CA TYR A 179 -7.56 -17.09 -1.21
C TYR A 179 -8.42 -17.19 -2.48
N GLY A 180 -9.25 -18.23 -2.58
CA GLY A 180 -10.25 -18.35 -3.64
C GLY A 180 -11.20 -17.15 -3.69
N ILE A 181 -11.71 -16.70 -2.54
CA ILE A 181 -12.54 -15.49 -2.45
C ILE A 181 -11.75 -14.25 -2.93
N VAL A 182 -10.49 -14.09 -2.52
CA VAL A 182 -9.63 -12.97 -2.95
C VAL A 182 -9.49 -12.94 -4.47
N LEU A 183 -9.26 -14.09 -5.10
CA LEU A 183 -9.20 -14.21 -6.57
C LEU A 183 -10.53 -13.87 -7.24
N LEU A 184 -11.65 -14.26 -6.64
CA LEU A 184 -12.98 -13.93 -7.15
C LEU A 184 -13.28 -12.43 -7.03
N THR A 185 -13.06 -11.82 -5.87
CA THR A 185 -13.35 -10.39 -5.68
C THR A 185 -12.47 -9.52 -6.57
N ALA A 186 -11.21 -9.91 -6.81
CA ALA A 186 -10.33 -9.23 -7.76
C ALA A 186 -10.90 -9.20 -9.19
N ARG A 187 -11.65 -10.23 -9.60
CA ARG A 187 -12.32 -10.28 -10.93
C ARG A 187 -13.59 -9.43 -11.00
N PHE A 188 -14.30 -9.28 -9.89
CA PHE A 188 -15.57 -8.53 -9.82
C PHE A 188 -15.39 -7.03 -9.53
N GLY A 189 -14.17 -6.57 -9.27
CA GLY A 189 -13.81 -5.15 -9.16
C GLY A 189 -13.95 -4.55 -7.76
N ALA A 190 -13.82 -3.21 -7.68
CA ALA A 190 -13.68 -2.48 -6.42
C ALA A 190 -14.82 -2.72 -5.43
N ARG A 191 -16.07 -2.77 -5.92
CA ARG A 191 -17.24 -3.02 -5.06
C ARG A 191 -17.19 -4.39 -4.40
N ALA A 192 -16.69 -5.42 -5.09
CA ALA A 192 -16.55 -6.74 -4.49
C ALA A 192 -15.46 -6.77 -3.41
N ASN A 193 -14.35 -6.04 -3.62
CA ASN A 193 -13.28 -5.91 -2.63
C ASN A 193 -13.73 -5.23 -1.33
N GLU A 194 -14.72 -4.34 -1.36
CA GLU A 194 -15.28 -3.73 -0.14
C GLU A 194 -15.99 -4.74 0.79
N TRP A 195 -16.51 -5.83 0.21
CA TRP A 195 -17.19 -6.92 0.91
C TRP A 195 -16.28 -8.11 1.23
N LEU A 196 -15.03 -8.10 0.73
CA LEU A 196 -14.03 -9.13 0.98
C LEU A 196 -13.87 -9.49 2.46
N PRO A 197 -13.69 -8.53 3.41
CA PRO A 197 -13.52 -8.88 4.82
C PRO A 197 -14.72 -9.62 5.41
N LEU A 198 -15.93 -9.14 5.13
CA LEU A 198 -17.16 -9.74 5.63
C LEU A 198 -17.37 -11.14 5.05
N SER A 199 -17.26 -11.28 3.73
CA SER A 199 -17.54 -12.54 3.02
C SER A 199 -16.51 -13.63 3.31
N SER A 200 -15.22 -13.29 3.37
CA SER A 200 -14.16 -14.23 3.73
C SER A 200 -14.30 -14.74 5.17
N ALA A 201 -14.56 -13.85 6.13
CA ALA A 201 -14.78 -14.24 7.52
C ALA A 201 -16.04 -15.07 7.71
N PHE A 202 -17.12 -14.68 7.02
CA PHE A 202 -18.37 -15.43 7.04
C PHE A 202 -18.18 -16.86 6.56
N MET A 203 -17.51 -17.03 5.41
CA MET A 203 -17.21 -18.37 4.89
C MET A 203 -16.31 -19.14 5.86
N ALA A 204 -15.22 -18.55 6.35
CA ALA A 204 -14.31 -19.21 7.28
C ALA A 204 -15.02 -19.67 8.57
N GLY A 205 -15.81 -18.78 9.18
CA GLY A 205 -16.59 -19.08 10.39
C GLY A 205 -17.66 -20.14 10.17
N ALA A 206 -18.36 -20.09 9.03
CA ALA A 206 -19.34 -21.11 8.65
C ALA A 206 -18.67 -22.46 8.42
N LEU A 207 -17.63 -22.53 7.60
CA LEU A 207 -16.92 -23.78 7.30
C LEU A 207 -16.31 -24.41 8.56
N ALA A 208 -15.66 -23.61 9.42
CA ALA A 208 -15.13 -24.11 10.69
C ALA A 208 -16.24 -24.65 11.60
N THR A 209 -17.39 -23.98 11.66
CA THR A 209 -18.52 -24.44 12.48
C THR A 209 -19.16 -25.70 11.91
N VAL A 210 -19.31 -25.81 10.58
CA VAL A 210 -19.79 -27.03 9.91
C VAL A 210 -18.84 -28.18 10.18
N THR A 211 -17.53 -27.98 10.06
CA THR A 211 -16.55 -29.04 10.35
C THR A 211 -16.64 -29.49 11.80
N ARG A 212 -16.87 -28.58 12.76
CA ARG A 212 -17.06 -28.95 14.17
C ARG A 212 -18.27 -29.84 14.43
N VAL A 213 -19.32 -29.77 13.61
CA VAL A 213 -20.47 -30.70 13.72
C VAL A 213 -20.01 -32.15 13.55
N PHE A 214 -18.99 -32.40 12.72
CA PHE A 214 -18.44 -33.73 12.47
C PHE A 214 -17.16 -34.03 13.28
N LEU A 215 -16.42 -32.99 13.69
CA LEU A 215 -15.16 -33.08 14.44
C LEU A 215 -15.22 -32.20 15.70
N PRO A 216 -15.74 -32.71 16.83
CA PRO A 216 -15.96 -31.93 18.05
C PRO A 216 -14.69 -31.31 18.67
N GLU A 217 -13.51 -31.85 18.34
CA GLU A 217 -12.20 -31.35 18.79
C GLU A 217 -11.79 -30.04 18.10
N LEU A 218 -12.42 -29.68 16.98
CA LEU A 218 -12.01 -28.52 16.18
C LEU A 218 -12.28 -27.20 16.92
N ASN A 219 -11.24 -26.38 17.06
CA ASN A 219 -11.35 -25.04 17.63
C ASN A 219 -11.78 -24.04 16.56
N VAL A 220 -13.09 -23.79 16.50
CA VAL A 220 -13.72 -22.87 15.53
C VAL A 220 -13.09 -21.48 15.55
N VAL A 221 -12.78 -20.93 16.73
CA VAL A 221 -12.23 -19.58 16.84
C VAL A 221 -10.83 -19.54 16.24
N LEU A 222 -9.96 -20.47 16.65
CA LEU A 222 -8.59 -20.58 16.15
C LEU A 222 -8.57 -20.78 14.64
N VAL A 223 -9.33 -21.75 14.12
CA VAL A 223 -9.37 -22.08 12.69
C VAL A 223 -9.91 -20.92 11.85
N THR A 224 -10.96 -20.24 12.35
CA THR A 224 -11.51 -19.07 11.66
C THR A 224 -10.50 -17.94 11.59
N LEU A 225 -9.81 -17.64 12.70
CA LEU A 225 -8.79 -16.60 12.76
C LEU A 225 -7.58 -16.92 11.87
N ALA A 226 -7.12 -18.17 11.88
CA ALA A 226 -6.02 -18.63 11.04
C ALA A 226 -6.35 -18.49 9.54
N ALA A 227 -7.57 -18.88 9.14
CA ALA A 227 -8.03 -18.82 7.75
C ALA A 227 -8.02 -17.40 7.16
N ILE A 228 -8.31 -16.39 7.99
CA ILE A 228 -8.44 -15.00 7.56
C ILE A 228 -7.22 -14.14 7.92
N LEU A 229 -6.19 -14.70 8.54
CA LEU A 229 -5.09 -13.95 9.14
C LEU A 229 -4.41 -13.00 8.16
N ILE A 230 -4.16 -13.45 6.92
CA ILE A 230 -3.51 -12.63 5.88
C ILE A 230 -4.30 -11.36 5.57
N LEU A 231 -5.62 -11.41 5.71
CA LEU A 231 -6.50 -10.27 5.43
C LEU A 231 -6.55 -9.26 6.58
N ILE A 232 -5.99 -9.59 7.75
CA ILE A 232 -5.98 -8.66 8.88
C ILE A 232 -5.22 -7.39 8.49
N PRO A 233 -5.83 -6.20 8.63
CA PRO A 233 -5.30 -4.93 8.12
C PRO A 233 -4.22 -4.34 9.04
N GLY A 234 -3.23 -5.16 9.42
CA GLY A 234 -2.17 -4.78 10.36
C GLY A 234 -1.36 -3.59 9.85
N TYR A 235 -1.03 -3.57 8.55
CA TYR A 235 -0.31 -2.47 7.92
C TYR A 235 -1.02 -1.12 8.07
N SER A 236 -2.31 -1.03 7.72
CA SER A 236 -3.08 0.24 7.80
C SER A 236 -3.20 0.74 9.23
N ILE A 237 -3.37 -0.16 10.20
CA ILE A 237 -3.44 0.19 11.62
C ILE A 237 -2.07 0.73 12.09
N SER A 238 -0.98 0.03 11.77
CA SER A 238 0.37 0.46 12.15
C SER A 238 0.74 1.81 11.54
N VAL A 239 0.47 2.01 10.24
CA VAL A 239 0.73 3.29 9.57
C VAL A 239 -0.13 4.40 10.18
N GLY A 240 -1.42 4.14 10.43
CA GLY A 240 -2.31 5.12 11.06
C GLY A 240 -1.78 5.61 12.41
N ILE A 241 -1.30 4.69 13.25
CA ILE A 241 -0.70 5.03 14.55
C ILE A 241 0.61 5.83 14.38
N ILE A 242 1.50 5.39 13.49
CA ILE A 242 2.77 6.09 13.22
C ILE A 242 2.53 7.53 12.75
N GLU A 243 1.55 7.73 11.87
CA GLU A 243 1.18 9.05 11.35
C GLU A 243 0.54 9.93 12.42
N LEU A 244 -0.33 9.38 13.28
CA LEU A 244 -0.90 10.10 14.42
C LEU A 244 0.17 10.61 15.38
N ILE A 245 1.12 9.75 15.77
CA ILE A 245 2.21 10.10 16.69
C ILE A 245 3.13 11.15 16.05
N SER A 246 3.27 11.13 14.73
CA SER A 246 4.09 12.08 13.97
C SER A 246 3.32 13.33 13.53
N ALA A 247 2.20 13.66 14.19
CA ALA A 247 1.35 14.82 13.92
C ALA A 247 0.74 14.90 12.50
N HIS A 248 0.72 13.80 11.74
CA HIS A 248 -0.01 13.67 10.47
C HIS A 248 -1.44 13.19 10.73
N VAL A 249 -2.21 14.00 11.47
CA VAL A 249 -3.46 13.57 12.11
C VAL A 249 -4.51 13.09 11.11
N LEU A 250 -4.75 13.84 10.03
CA LEU A 250 -5.80 13.50 9.05
C LEU A 250 -5.51 12.15 8.37
N SER A 251 -4.28 11.99 7.86
CA SER A 251 -3.83 10.73 7.24
C SER A 251 -3.88 9.57 8.24
N GLY A 252 -3.43 9.82 9.47
CA GLY A 252 -3.40 8.80 10.52
C GLY A 252 -4.79 8.29 10.91
N ILE A 253 -5.78 9.19 11.05
CA ILE A 253 -7.18 8.82 11.32
C ILE A 253 -7.76 8.03 10.14
N GLU A 254 -7.55 8.47 8.90
CA GLU A 254 -8.07 7.76 7.72
C GLU A 254 -7.53 6.32 7.65
N ASN A 255 -6.22 6.13 7.79
CA ASN A 255 -5.59 4.81 7.79
C ASN A 255 -6.08 3.92 8.95
N LEU A 256 -6.14 4.48 10.16
CA LEU A 256 -6.61 3.76 11.34
C LEU A 256 -8.08 3.35 11.22
N MET A 257 -8.96 4.27 10.80
CA MET A 257 -10.39 3.99 10.60
C MET A 257 -10.62 2.95 9.52
N ASN A 258 -9.89 3.02 8.40
CA ASN A 258 -9.96 2.01 7.35
C ASN A 258 -9.62 0.61 7.90
N GLY A 259 -8.57 0.49 8.71
CA GLY A 259 -8.20 -0.76 9.36
C GLY A 259 -9.25 -1.24 10.37
N LEU A 260 -9.75 -0.37 11.24
CA LEU A 260 -10.75 -0.73 12.25
C LEU A 260 -12.09 -1.14 11.62
N VAL A 261 -12.56 -0.44 10.60
CA VAL A 261 -13.78 -0.81 9.86
C VAL A 261 -13.60 -2.18 9.19
N TYR A 262 -12.43 -2.45 8.62
CA TYR A 262 -12.12 -3.75 8.03
C TYR A 262 -12.17 -4.87 9.09
N LEU A 263 -11.60 -4.64 10.28
CA LEU A 263 -11.69 -5.59 11.41
C LEU A 263 -13.13 -5.82 11.87
N VAL A 264 -13.94 -4.76 11.97
CA VAL A 264 -15.36 -4.88 12.34
C VAL A 264 -16.12 -5.73 11.32
N LYS A 265 -15.88 -5.53 10.03
CA LYS A 265 -16.45 -6.37 8.96
C LYS A 265 -15.99 -7.83 9.11
N GLN A 266 -14.72 -8.07 9.41
CA GLN A 266 -14.19 -9.42 9.62
C GLN A 266 -14.87 -10.11 10.82
N PHE A 267 -14.97 -9.41 11.95
CA PHE A 267 -15.64 -9.92 13.14
C PHE A 267 -17.12 -10.23 12.87
N ALA A 268 -17.84 -9.27 12.27
CA ALA A 268 -19.25 -9.44 11.93
C ALA A 268 -19.46 -10.64 10.99
N GLY A 269 -18.60 -10.80 9.98
CA GLY A 269 -18.67 -11.91 9.04
C GLY A 269 -18.52 -13.25 9.75
N ALA A 270 -17.44 -13.42 10.53
CA ALA A 270 -17.20 -14.65 11.29
C ALA A 270 -18.37 -14.96 12.24
N TRP A 271 -18.86 -13.96 12.98
CA TRP A 271 -19.97 -14.12 13.90
C TRP A 271 -21.26 -14.55 13.19
N LEU A 272 -21.59 -13.93 12.05
CA LEU A 272 -22.73 -14.31 11.22
C LEU A 272 -22.59 -15.73 10.65
N GLY A 273 -21.38 -16.10 10.20
CA GLY A 273 -21.10 -17.44 9.67
C GLY A 273 -21.28 -18.53 10.71
N VAL A 274 -20.74 -18.32 11.92
CA VAL A 274 -20.94 -19.23 13.06
C VAL A 274 -22.42 -19.30 13.45
N GLY A 275 -23.10 -18.14 13.52
CA GLY A 275 -24.51 -18.04 13.89
C GLY A 275 -25.41 -18.80 12.92
N LEU A 276 -25.20 -18.66 11.61
CA LEU A 276 -25.98 -19.35 10.59
C LEU A 276 -25.93 -20.86 10.76
N VAL A 277 -24.74 -21.43 10.97
CA VAL A 277 -24.60 -22.89 11.12
C VAL A 277 -25.27 -23.38 12.39
N LYS A 278 -25.17 -22.63 13.49
CA LYS A 278 -25.85 -22.96 14.76
C LYS A 278 -27.38 -22.92 14.66
N LEU A 279 -27.95 -22.15 13.73
CA LEU A 279 -29.39 -22.17 13.45
C LEU A 279 -29.83 -23.43 12.70
N CYS A 280 -28.95 -23.96 11.84
CA CYS A 280 -29.26 -25.13 11.01
C CYS A 280 -28.91 -26.46 11.68
N TYR A 281 -27.88 -26.49 12.52
CA TYR A 281 -27.33 -27.73 13.11
C TYR A 281 -27.04 -27.58 14.61
N PRO A 282 -27.28 -28.62 15.43
CA PRO A 282 -26.78 -28.67 16.79
C PRO A 282 -25.25 -28.81 16.79
N VAL A 283 -24.55 -27.78 17.24
CA VAL A 283 -23.07 -27.80 17.29
C VAL A 283 -22.62 -28.37 18.64
N PRO A 284 -21.81 -29.44 18.68
CA PRO A 284 -21.37 -30.03 19.93
C PRO A 284 -20.46 -29.09 20.74
N ALA A 285 -20.41 -29.31 22.06
CA ALA A 285 -19.41 -28.69 22.92
C ALA A 285 -18.00 -29.09 22.47
N MET A 286 -17.02 -28.21 22.71
CA MET A 286 -15.66 -28.45 22.23
C MET A 286 -15.07 -29.59 23.04
N ALA A 287 -14.67 -30.66 22.37
CA ALA A 287 -13.89 -31.73 22.98
C ALA A 287 -12.43 -31.27 23.13
N ALA A 288 -11.73 -31.80 24.13
CA ALA A 288 -10.31 -31.51 24.31
C ALA A 288 -9.51 -32.19 23.18
N GLY A 289 -9.00 -31.40 22.24
CA GLY A 289 -7.99 -31.85 21.28
C GLY A 289 -6.60 -31.87 21.92
N SER A 290 -5.72 -32.73 21.41
CA SER A 290 -4.30 -32.72 21.80
C SER A 290 -3.55 -31.66 20.97
N PRO A 291 -2.94 -30.65 21.61
CA PRO A 291 -2.17 -29.64 20.91
C PRO A 291 -0.93 -30.27 20.29
N VAL A 292 -0.51 -29.76 19.13
CA VAL A 292 0.74 -30.20 18.48
C VAL A 292 1.96 -29.67 19.25
N SER A 293 3.08 -30.40 19.22
CA SER A 293 4.33 -29.96 19.87
C SER A 293 4.76 -28.58 19.32
N PRO A 294 5.22 -27.66 20.18
CA PRO A 294 5.78 -26.37 19.76
C PRO A 294 6.94 -26.49 18.77
N ASP A 295 7.63 -27.63 18.71
CA ASP A 295 8.75 -27.86 17.79
C ASP A 295 8.34 -27.72 16.32
N TRP A 296 7.07 -27.93 16.01
CA TRP A 296 6.53 -27.75 14.65
C TRP A 296 6.55 -26.28 14.19
N LEU A 297 6.73 -25.32 15.10
CA LEU A 297 6.93 -23.92 14.74
C LEU A 297 8.16 -23.73 13.85
N TRP A 298 9.24 -24.47 14.08
CA TRP A 298 10.45 -24.39 13.27
C TRP A 298 10.25 -24.79 11.81
N VAL A 299 9.26 -25.62 11.52
CA VAL A 299 8.89 -26.01 10.15
C VAL A 299 8.03 -24.93 9.49
N THR A 300 7.23 -24.22 10.27
CA THR A 300 6.25 -23.25 9.75
C THR A 300 6.72 -21.79 9.75
N MET A 301 7.73 -21.44 10.56
CA MET A 301 8.34 -20.12 10.55
C MET A 301 9.49 -20.09 9.53
N PRO A 302 9.47 -19.21 8.51
CA PRO A 302 10.65 -18.99 7.70
C PRO A 302 11.76 -18.39 8.58
N LEU A 303 12.94 -19.02 8.54
CA LEU A 303 14.17 -18.53 9.17
C LEU A 303 14.66 -17.21 8.55
#